data_AF-A0A7T6XIC4-F1
#
_entry.id   AF-A0A7T6XIC4-F1
#
_cell.length_a   1.000
_cell.length_b   1.000
_cell.length_c   1.000
_cell.angle_alpha   90.00
_cell.angle_beta   90.00
_cell.angle_gamma   90.00
#
_symmetry.space_group_name_H-M   'P 1'
#
loop_
_entity.id
_entity.type
_entity.pdbx_description
1 polymer ?
#
loop_
_entity_poly.entity_id
_entity_poly.type
_entity_poly.pdbx_seq_one_letter_code
_entity_poly.pdbx_strand_id
1 'polypeptide(L)'
;MENTKRLASSQKKRQNPNRCRPKSRGGCQRCKQRRRRCDEAKPSCQECTKRGHICPGYQKQSLQWRHVFKSSEDPNQPAPPIEPPESAATECSEVNNPMQEEKVNIQNEPQNIWDTASPNLFDQLPDFDEPTDAWFYTEPGSIGTALVKPDAKLDGLSILRQRLANTSVPSFLIQLPVMLVQYYFHTVCNQWSSFDCPLNPFRIIVSRLWSRNAAIYFAIQSMSAASLANDFPTMRAIGIQTQQQAIACLNNSVQKDSTQKDDEYFLALLMIGSTTGWHNASDLGLPYLRAAQDHLLKQERECKNANSALAKQHPLFKQCLLWWNLLAAFVAEESPILDVDSYIENSDSDLSVYLVDGQVLPHPWTGSFRYSLSLFYRTARVVRAARTSHRRIPAALDPALLDLSSMAEELDLRQKAEQLEDKILFTGFSFYCGPVDIGDSNTPPSHFLTLAEAYRCTALLQIYHVFPYILEERLRSNQTADSENPIPALFLLLFPIAAEWSSCSVDDARHTLALHIVSLLEQLPSTSGTKVLQPVVLACISSDLVFSSGSVLGATENAIPNLNTLDVEIAQARRKVKMRLSELILILPKLPMQRIYKVVHETWDRADSGLEEFWLDVMLDLNLETIMG
;
A
#
# COMPACT_ATOMS: atom_id res chain seq x y z
N MET A 1 68.54 -16.37 5.86
CA MET A 1 68.16 -15.05 6.41
C MET A 1 66.65 -14.95 6.33
N GLU A 2 66.01 -15.21 7.46
CA GLU A 2 64.56 -15.17 7.66
C GLU A 2 64.04 -13.74 7.48
N ASN A 3 62.92 -13.59 6.77
CA ASN A 3 62.21 -12.31 6.68
C ASN A 3 60.83 -12.46 7.32
N THR A 4 60.78 -12.13 8.61
CA THR A 4 59.59 -12.11 9.46
C THR A 4 58.73 -10.89 9.12
N LYS A 5 57.59 -11.12 8.45
CA LYS A 5 56.52 -10.10 8.31
C LYS A 5 55.80 -9.94 9.65
N ARG A 6 56.02 -8.80 10.32
CA ARG A 6 55.26 -8.36 11.49
C ARG A 6 53.85 -7.93 11.06
N LEU A 7 52.83 -8.61 11.59
CA LEU A 7 51.44 -8.16 11.63
C LEU A 7 51.32 -6.97 12.58
N ALA A 8 50.92 -5.81 12.07
CA ALA A 8 50.52 -4.65 12.87
C ALA A 8 48.99 -4.67 13.03
N SER A 9 48.54 -4.84 14.27
CA SER A 9 47.14 -4.79 14.67
C SER A 9 46.64 -3.34 14.72
N SER A 10 45.65 -3.01 13.89
CA SER A 10 44.96 -1.72 13.97
C SER A 10 43.95 -1.74 15.12
N GLN A 11 44.29 -1.05 16.21
CA GLN A 11 43.41 -0.81 17.35
C GLN A 11 42.26 0.13 16.93
N LYS A 12 41.03 -0.42 16.84
CA LYS A 12 39.80 0.38 16.70
C LYS A 12 39.65 1.33 17.91
N LYS A 13 39.78 2.64 17.69
CA LYS A 13 39.32 3.67 18.65
C LYS A 13 37.82 3.48 18.88
N ARG A 14 37.44 3.09 20.10
CA ARG A 14 36.03 3.05 20.54
C ARG A 14 35.44 4.46 20.49
N GLN A 15 34.57 4.72 19.52
CA GLN A 15 33.75 5.92 19.51
C GLN A 15 32.69 5.82 20.62
N ASN A 16 32.50 6.91 21.36
CA ASN A 16 31.61 6.97 22.52
C ASN A 16 30.14 6.89 22.05
N PRO A 17 29.36 5.84 22.40
CA PRO A 17 28.04 5.54 21.84
C PRO A 17 26.92 6.51 22.24
N ASN A 18 27.25 7.60 22.93
CA ASN A 18 26.29 8.56 23.49
C ASN A 18 26.17 9.89 22.72
N ARG A 19 26.85 10.06 21.58
CA ARG A 19 26.82 11.34 20.83
C ARG A 19 25.64 11.51 19.86
N CYS A 20 24.89 10.45 19.55
CA CYS A 20 23.78 10.49 18.59
C CYS A 20 22.50 9.83 19.14
N ARG A 21 21.95 10.35 20.24
CA ARG A 21 20.56 10.04 20.65
C ARG A 21 19.77 11.33 20.83
N PRO A 22 18.52 11.42 20.32
CA PRO A 22 17.70 12.62 20.42
C PRO A 22 17.46 13.03 21.88
N LYS A 23 17.39 14.33 22.14
CA LYS A 23 17.12 14.89 23.48
C LYS A 23 15.69 14.53 23.88
N SER A 24 15.51 13.98 25.08
CA SER A 24 14.21 13.51 25.53
C SER A 24 13.24 14.68 25.74
N ARG A 25 12.05 14.62 25.11
CA ARG A 25 11.01 15.67 25.20
C ARG A 25 10.42 15.77 26.62
N GLY A 26 10.46 14.70 27.41
CA GLY A 26 9.88 14.59 28.75
C GLY A 26 10.82 14.92 29.92
N GLY A 27 12.05 15.40 29.69
CA GLY A 27 13.02 15.61 30.76
C GLY A 27 12.55 16.51 31.92
N CYS A 28 13.06 16.29 33.13
CA CYS A 28 12.72 17.09 34.31
C CYS A 28 13.09 18.57 34.11
N GLN A 29 12.40 19.48 34.82
CA GLN A 29 12.60 20.92 34.63
C GLN A 29 14.06 21.35 34.83
N ARG A 30 14.77 20.77 35.79
CA ARG A 30 16.16 21.14 36.10
C ARG A 30 17.13 20.71 35.00
N CYS A 31 16.98 19.50 34.45
CA CYS A 31 17.78 19.06 33.31
C CYS A 31 17.47 19.88 32.05
N LYS A 32 16.20 20.24 31.82
CA LYS A 32 15.80 21.14 30.73
C LYS A 32 16.43 22.53 30.86
N GLN A 33 16.32 23.17 32.02
CA GLN A 33 16.93 24.48 32.28
C GLN A 33 18.44 24.47 32.08
N ARG A 34 19.11 23.40 32.53
CA ARG A 34 20.56 23.25 32.39
C ARG A 34 21.00 22.78 31.00
N ARG A 35 20.05 22.57 30.06
CA ARG A 35 20.26 22.04 28.71
C ARG A 35 21.06 20.72 28.70
N ARG A 36 20.81 19.86 29.69
CA ARG A 36 21.45 18.54 29.87
C ARG A 36 20.43 17.43 29.66
N ARG A 37 20.93 16.25 29.30
CA ARG A 37 20.10 15.07 29.06
C ARG A 37 19.50 14.56 30.38
N CYS A 38 18.21 14.28 30.37
CA CYS A 38 17.50 13.66 31.49
C CYS A 38 17.26 12.18 31.17
N ASP A 39 17.33 11.33 32.19
CA ASP A 39 17.09 9.88 32.11
C ASP A 39 15.61 9.51 32.36
N GLU A 40 14.76 10.48 32.67
CA GLU A 40 13.29 10.34 32.83
C GLU A 40 12.82 9.33 33.90
N ALA A 41 13.72 8.84 34.77
CA ALA A 41 13.36 7.99 35.91
C ALA A 41 12.44 8.72 36.90
N LYS A 42 11.36 8.05 37.34
CA LYS A 42 10.40 8.55 38.34
C LYS A 42 10.64 7.82 39.67
N PRO A 43 10.54 8.49 40.84
CA PRO A 43 10.09 9.88 41.06
C PRO A 43 11.17 10.96 40.84
N SER A 44 12.46 10.61 40.77
CA SER A 44 13.57 11.55 40.57
C SER A 44 14.57 11.06 39.51
N CYS A 45 15.14 12.02 38.76
CA CYS A 45 16.11 11.71 37.70
C CYS A 45 17.47 11.28 38.29
N GLN A 46 18.08 10.21 37.78
CA GLN A 46 19.37 9.71 38.30
C GLN A 46 20.50 10.73 38.12
N GLU A 47 20.45 11.55 37.06
CA GLU A 47 21.46 12.61 36.85
C GLU A 47 21.37 13.71 37.93
N CYS A 48 20.17 13.96 38.44
CA CYS A 48 19.89 14.89 39.53
C CYS A 48 20.42 14.32 40.86
N THR A 49 20.11 13.05 41.12
CA THR A 49 20.49 12.32 42.33
C THR A 49 22.01 12.14 42.44
N LYS A 50 22.68 11.76 41.34
CA LYS A 50 24.15 11.59 41.30
C LYS A 50 24.92 12.87 41.60
N ARG A 51 24.31 14.03 41.34
CA ARG A 51 24.92 15.35 41.59
C ARG A 51 24.47 15.97 42.91
N GLY A 52 23.73 15.24 43.74
CA GLY A 52 23.25 15.73 45.03
C GLY A 52 22.20 16.84 44.92
N HIS A 53 21.46 16.92 43.80
CA HIS A 53 20.40 17.90 43.61
C HIS A 53 19.01 17.26 43.73
N ILE A 54 18.11 17.95 44.45
CA ILE A 54 16.71 17.56 44.55
C ILE A 54 16.04 17.76 43.16
N CYS A 55 15.48 16.68 42.61
CA CYS A 55 14.77 16.71 41.34
C CYS A 55 13.37 17.31 41.53
N PRO A 56 12.97 18.35 40.77
CA PRO A 56 11.64 18.96 40.88
C PRO A 56 10.50 18.10 40.30
N GLY A 57 10.80 16.89 39.81
CA GLY A 57 9.84 16.01 39.15
C GLY A 57 9.55 16.37 37.69
N TYR A 58 8.53 15.74 37.13
CA TYR A 58 8.10 15.88 35.73
C TYR A 58 6.73 16.57 35.68
N GLN A 59 6.58 17.61 34.87
CA GLN A 59 5.29 18.27 34.67
C GLN A 59 4.29 17.31 34.03
N LYS A 60 3.15 17.10 34.69
CA LYS A 60 1.96 16.52 34.04
C LYS A 60 1.35 17.62 33.17
N GLN A 61 1.30 17.44 31.86
CA GLN A 61 0.55 18.34 31.00
C GLN A 61 -0.94 18.23 31.37
N SER A 62 -1.56 19.34 31.76
CA SER A 62 -3.01 19.39 31.99
C SER A 62 -3.73 19.31 30.64
N LEU A 63 -4.44 18.21 30.39
CA LEU A 63 -5.32 18.09 29.23
C LEU A 63 -6.47 19.08 29.42
N GLN A 64 -6.53 20.13 28.58
CA GLN A 64 -7.69 21.01 28.51
C GLN A 64 -8.58 20.53 27.37
N TRP A 65 -9.75 20.01 27.73
CA TRP A 65 -10.80 19.65 26.78
C TRP A 65 -11.50 20.91 26.29
N ARG A 66 -11.42 21.21 24.99
CA ARG A 66 -12.28 22.23 24.34
C ARG A 66 -13.59 21.56 23.91
N HIS A 67 -14.67 21.84 24.63
CA HIS A 67 -16.03 21.53 24.18
C HIS A 67 -16.44 22.52 23.09
N VAL A 68 -16.79 22.03 21.90
CA VAL A 68 -17.36 22.85 20.82
C VAL A 68 -18.88 22.71 20.88
N PHE A 69 -19.57 23.74 21.41
CA PHE A 69 -21.02 23.89 21.26
C PHE A 69 -21.32 24.84 20.08
N LYS A 70 -22.19 24.39 19.17
CA LYS A 70 -22.90 25.23 18.22
C LYS A 70 -23.98 26.02 18.97
N SER A 71 -24.07 27.32 18.75
CA SER A 71 -25.27 28.09 19.06
C SER A 71 -25.44 29.23 18.05
N SER A 72 -26.68 29.35 17.59
CA SER A 72 -27.26 30.28 16.63
C SER A 72 -27.51 31.68 17.22
N GLU A 73 -27.69 32.64 16.30
CA GLU A 73 -27.85 34.10 16.42
C GLU A 73 -28.89 34.62 17.44
N ASP A 74 -28.64 35.79 18.08
CA ASP A 74 -29.28 37.09 17.73
C ASP A 74 -28.78 38.29 18.61
N PRO A 75 -28.96 39.56 18.18
CA PRO A 75 -28.27 40.76 18.70
C PRO A 75 -29.11 41.60 19.68
N ASN A 76 -28.49 42.15 20.75
CA ASN A 76 -28.82 43.47 21.33
C ASN A 76 -27.96 43.87 22.56
N GLN A 77 -27.28 45.03 22.43
CA GLN A 77 -26.91 46.02 23.47
C GLN A 77 -25.81 45.68 24.55
N PRO A 78 -25.24 46.67 25.29
CA PRO A 78 -24.18 47.59 24.86
C PRO A 78 -22.97 47.66 25.84
N ALA A 79 -21.84 48.25 25.41
CA ALA A 79 -20.58 48.38 26.16
C ALA A 79 -20.59 49.49 27.25
N PRO A 80 -19.75 49.37 28.30
CA PRO A 80 -18.93 50.51 28.75
C PRO A 80 -17.52 50.07 29.30
N PRO A 81 -16.67 50.94 29.91
CA PRO A 81 -15.64 51.73 29.23
C PRO A 81 -14.19 51.54 29.79
N ILE A 82 -13.24 52.19 29.13
CA ILE A 82 -11.78 52.25 29.35
C ILE A 82 -11.43 53.22 30.51
N GLU A 83 -10.40 52.92 31.33
CA GLU A 83 -9.19 53.77 31.57
C GLU A 83 -8.13 53.19 32.56
N PRO A 84 -6.83 53.56 32.43
CA PRO A 84 -5.64 53.11 33.22
C PRO A 84 -5.25 54.20 34.28
N PRO A 85 -4.00 54.43 34.81
CA PRO A 85 -2.65 53.82 34.68
C PRO A 85 -1.80 53.76 36.02
N GLU A 86 -0.46 53.66 35.87
CA GLU A 86 0.66 54.01 36.80
C GLU A 86 1.14 52.97 37.84
N SER A 87 2.43 52.78 38.18
CA SER A 87 3.69 53.55 38.14
C SER A 87 4.86 52.58 38.53
N ALA A 88 6.04 52.52 37.89
CA ALA A 88 7.26 53.36 37.97
C ALA A 88 8.43 52.75 38.80
N ALA A 89 9.64 53.28 38.55
CA ALA A 89 11.00 52.98 39.07
C ALA A 89 11.78 51.89 38.28
N THR A 90 12.73 52.18 37.38
CA THR A 90 13.94 53.05 37.37
C THR A 90 15.08 52.54 38.26
N GLU A 91 16.18 52.08 37.64
CA GLU A 91 17.55 52.56 37.90
C GLU A 91 18.55 52.08 36.83
N CYS A 92 19.38 53.03 36.37
CA CYS A 92 20.43 52.94 35.34
C CYS A 92 21.79 52.51 35.90
N SER A 93 22.72 52.12 35.00
CA SER A 93 24.07 52.70 34.78
C SER A 93 25.00 51.63 34.16
N GLU A 94 25.38 51.76 32.88
CA GLU A 94 26.69 52.22 32.35
C GLU A 94 27.90 51.34 32.73
N VAL A 95 28.77 50.87 31.82
CA VAL A 95 29.89 51.64 31.25
C VAL A 95 30.62 50.85 30.12
N ASN A 96 30.87 51.55 29.00
CA ASN A 96 31.99 51.63 28.04
C ASN A 96 32.59 50.44 27.22
N ASN A 97 32.68 50.76 25.92
CA ASN A 97 33.45 50.27 24.74
C ASN A 97 35.00 50.27 24.93
N PRO A 98 35.87 49.68 24.04
CA PRO A 98 35.88 49.96 22.58
C PRO A 98 36.39 48.87 21.58
N MET A 99 36.24 49.26 20.30
CA MET A 99 36.73 48.77 18.99
C MET A 99 38.05 47.98 18.89
N GLN A 100 38.15 47.10 17.87
CA GLN A 100 39.09 47.26 16.72
C GLN A 100 38.87 46.22 15.60
N GLU A 101 39.02 46.71 14.36
CA GLU A 101 39.02 45.99 13.07
C GLU A 101 40.40 45.36 12.78
N GLU A 102 40.44 44.25 12.02
CA GLU A 102 41.56 43.98 11.12
C GLU A 102 41.17 43.03 9.97
N LYS A 103 41.46 43.48 8.73
CA LYS A 103 41.46 42.73 7.46
C LYS A 103 42.92 42.57 7.01
N VAL A 104 43.31 41.40 6.46
CA VAL A 104 44.22 41.11 5.29
C VAL A 104 44.40 39.57 5.26
N ASN A 105 43.96 38.75 4.29
CA ASN A 105 44.22 38.54 2.85
C ASN A 105 45.38 37.55 2.49
N ILE A 106 44.97 36.38 1.97
CA ILE A 106 45.51 35.58 0.82
C ILE A 106 46.59 34.46 0.97
N GLN A 107 46.23 33.30 0.35
CA GLN A 107 47.00 32.19 -0.27
C GLN A 107 47.58 31.03 0.58
N ASN A 108 46.93 29.84 0.57
CA ASN A 108 47.14 28.73 -0.38
C ASN A 108 46.52 27.41 0.11
N GLU A 109 45.93 26.67 -0.84
CA GLU A 109 45.20 25.39 -0.73
C GLU A 109 46.05 24.18 -0.25
N PRO A 110 45.44 23.06 0.22
CA PRO A 110 44.91 22.04 -0.69
C PRO A 110 43.53 21.44 -0.32
N GLN A 111 42.66 21.44 -1.33
CA GLN A 111 41.63 20.46 -1.71
C GLN A 111 41.17 19.43 -0.65
N ASN A 112 39.94 19.60 -0.16
CA ASN A 112 39.12 18.52 0.41
C ASN A 112 38.01 18.14 -0.57
N ILE A 113 38.04 16.87 -0.96
CA ILE A 113 37.21 16.19 -1.95
C ILE A 113 35.94 15.68 -1.27
N TRP A 114 34.87 16.46 -1.10
CA TRP A 114 33.53 15.93 -0.75
C TRP A 114 32.32 16.75 -1.24
N ASP A 115 32.49 17.80 -2.05
CA ASP A 115 31.35 18.56 -2.58
C ASP A 115 31.05 18.19 -4.03
N THR A 116 30.21 17.17 -4.23
CA THR A 116 29.37 17.07 -5.43
C THR A 116 28.10 16.25 -5.17
N ALA A 117 27.26 16.74 -4.26
CA ALA A 117 25.86 16.34 -4.20
C ALA A 117 25.03 17.39 -4.95
N SER A 118 24.54 17.04 -6.15
CA SER A 118 23.54 17.84 -6.85
C SER A 118 22.15 17.60 -6.20
N PRO A 119 21.32 18.64 -6.04
CA PRO A 119 20.06 18.56 -5.28
C PRO A 119 18.97 17.78 -6.05
N ASN A 120 18.21 16.93 -5.34
CA ASN A 120 17.08 16.18 -5.88
C ASN A 120 15.79 17.02 -5.91
N LEU A 121 14.82 16.63 -6.73
CA LEU A 121 13.47 17.21 -6.77
C LEU A 121 12.75 17.19 -5.40
N PHE A 122 13.14 16.27 -4.51
CA PHE A 122 12.63 16.18 -3.14
C PHE A 122 13.41 17.06 -2.14
N ASP A 123 14.63 17.48 -2.46
CA ASP A 123 15.45 18.36 -1.60
C ASP A 123 15.28 19.86 -1.97
N GLN A 124 14.60 20.17 -3.07
CA GLN A 124 14.25 21.54 -3.49
C GLN A 124 12.80 21.90 -3.16
N LEU A 125 12.33 21.51 -1.97
CA LEU A 125 10.99 21.85 -1.51
C LEU A 125 11.05 23.07 -0.59
N PRO A 126 10.28 24.14 -0.87
CA PRO A 126 10.06 25.16 0.13
C PRO A 126 9.26 24.58 1.28
N ASP A 127 9.69 24.85 2.53
CA ASP A 127 8.87 24.69 3.71
C ASP A 127 7.56 25.49 3.49
N PHE A 128 6.43 24.80 3.43
CA PHE A 128 5.13 25.44 3.51
C PHE A 128 4.46 24.99 4.80
N ASP A 129 4.32 25.95 5.71
CA ASP A 129 3.45 25.86 6.87
C ASP A 129 2.01 25.54 6.43
N GLU A 130 1.27 24.86 7.32
CA GLU A 130 -0.13 24.44 7.17
C GLU A 130 -1.00 25.48 6.43
N PRO A 131 -1.86 25.08 5.46
CA PRO A 131 -2.82 25.99 4.86
C PRO A 131 -4.00 26.16 5.81
N THR A 132 -3.82 26.99 6.83
CA THR A 132 -4.92 27.57 7.61
C THR A 132 -4.99 29.04 7.25
N ASP A 133 -6.19 29.51 6.87
CA ASP A 133 -6.57 30.92 6.70
C ASP A 133 -6.17 31.64 5.40
N ALA A 134 -6.86 31.34 4.30
CA ALA A 134 -6.92 32.26 3.15
C ALA A 134 -8.21 32.09 2.30
N TRP A 135 -9.40 32.18 2.92
CA TRP A 135 -10.65 32.31 2.17
C TRP A 135 -11.60 33.31 2.86
N PHE A 136 -11.21 34.59 2.89
CA PHE A 136 -12.18 35.67 3.10
C PHE A 136 -12.60 36.26 1.75
N TYR A 137 -13.92 36.27 1.54
CA TYR A 137 -14.62 36.86 0.41
C TYR A 137 -14.22 38.32 0.21
N THR A 138 -13.87 38.71 -1.01
CA THR A 138 -13.93 40.10 -1.47
C THR A 138 -14.99 40.22 -2.55
N GLU A 139 -15.97 41.07 -2.27
CA GLU A 139 -17.10 41.42 -3.14
C GLU A 139 -16.66 42.16 -4.42
N PRO A 140 -17.52 42.17 -5.48
CA PRO A 140 -17.16 42.71 -6.78
C PRO A 140 -17.30 44.24 -6.83
N GLY A 141 -16.19 44.93 -7.10
CA GLY A 141 -16.14 46.37 -7.27
C GLY A 141 -15.54 46.82 -8.59
N SER A 142 -16.40 47.39 -9.43
CA SER A 142 -16.14 48.41 -10.46
C SER A 142 -15.47 48.04 -11.80
N ILE A 143 -16.22 48.39 -12.84
CA ILE A 143 -15.89 48.42 -14.27
C ILE A 143 -14.73 49.39 -14.53
N GLY A 144 -13.72 48.91 -15.26
CA GLY A 144 -12.61 49.72 -15.78
C GLY A 144 -12.10 49.13 -17.09
N THR A 145 -12.46 49.77 -18.20
CA THR A 145 -12.02 49.47 -19.56
C THR A 145 -10.50 49.61 -19.73
N ALA A 146 -9.80 48.55 -20.09
CA ALA A 146 -8.44 48.60 -20.61
C ALA A 146 -8.28 47.67 -21.82
N LEU A 147 -7.97 48.29 -22.95
CA LEU A 147 -7.72 47.73 -24.27
C LEU A 147 -6.35 47.03 -24.29
N VAL A 148 -6.27 45.73 -24.60
CA VAL A 148 -4.99 45.04 -24.88
C VAL A 148 -5.11 44.11 -26.09
N LYS A 149 -4.12 44.24 -27.00
CA LYS A 149 -3.95 43.48 -28.26
C LYS A 149 -3.61 41.99 -28.00
N PRO A 150 -3.90 41.08 -28.94
CA PRO A 150 -3.72 39.64 -28.72
C PRO A 150 -2.30 39.21 -29.11
N ASP A 151 -1.62 38.48 -28.23
CA ASP A 151 -0.61 37.46 -28.57
C ASP A 151 -0.12 36.76 -27.29
N ALA A 152 -0.89 35.77 -26.83
CA ALA A 152 -0.42 34.76 -25.88
C ALA A 152 -1.21 33.47 -26.11
N LYS A 153 -0.49 32.35 -26.33
CA LYS A 153 -1.06 31.00 -26.38
C LYS A 153 -1.87 30.74 -25.10
N LEU A 154 -3.19 30.77 -25.22
CA LEU A 154 -4.11 30.54 -24.11
C LEU A 154 -4.04 29.07 -23.64
N ASP A 155 -3.86 28.91 -22.33
CA ASP A 155 -3.92 27.63 -21.62
C ASP A 155 -5.34 27.04 -21.71
N GLY A 156 -5.48 25.78 -22.10
CA GLY A 156 -6.78 25.12 -22.28
C GLY A 156 -7.66 25.17 -21.02
N LEU A 157 -7.04 25.20 -19.83
CA LEU A 157 -7.74 25.34 -18.55
C LEU A 157 -8.31 26.74 -18.33
N SER A 158 -7.63 27.78 -18.81
CA SER A 158 -8.11 29.16 -18.72
C SER A 158 -9.33 29.41 -19.62
N ILE A 159 -9.36 28.79 -20.80
CA ILE A 159 -10.51 28.82 -21.72
C ILE A 159 -11.72 28.10 -21.09
N LEU A 160 -11.51 26.95 -20.45
CA LEU A 160 -12.58 26.21 -19.76
C LEU A 160 -13.13 27.02 -18.57
N ARG A 161 -12.25 27.63 -17.76
CA ARG A 161 -12.66 28.52 -16.64
C ARG A 161 -13.46 29.72 -17.11
N GLN A 162 -13.04 30.36 -18.20
CA GLN A 162 -13.74 31.52 -18.77
C GLN A 162 -15.12 31.13 -19.34
N ARG A 163 -15.25 29.93 -19.92
CA ARG A 163 -16.53 29.41 -20.41
C ARG A 163 -17.49 29.01 -19.29
N LEU A 164 -16.99 28.42 -18.21
CA LEU A 164 -17.78 28.08 -17.03
C LEU A 164 -18.33 29.33 -16.34
N ALA A 165 -17.55 30.41 -16.24
CA ALA A 165 -17.94 31.67 -15.63
C ALA A 165 -19.08 32.41 -16.39
N ASN A 166 -19.24 32.16 -17.69
CA ASN A 166 -20.22 32.84 -18.55
C ASN A 166 -21.52 32.05 -18.75
N THR A 167 -21.73 30.94 -18.03
CA THR A 167 -22.93 30.12 -18.15
C THR A 167 -23.80 30.21 -16.89
N SER A 168 -25.12 30.26 -17.05
CA SER A 168 -26.13 30.23 -15.98
C SER A 168 -26.25 28.82 -15.36
N VAL A 169 -25.11 28.24 -15.03
CA VAL A 169 -25.00 26.89 -14.49
C VAL A 169 -25.16 26.99 -12.97
N PRO A 170 -26.06 26.19 -12.36
CA PRO A 170 -26.22 26.14 -10.91
C PRO A 170 -24.88 26.03 -10.16
N SER A 171 -24.72 26.79 -9.07
CA SER A 171 -23.46 26.91 -8.32
C SER A 171 -22.86 25.56 -7.89
N PHE A 172 -23.69 24.54 -7.65
CA PHE A 172 -23.22 23.19 -7.32
C PHE A 172 -22.42 22.52 -8.46
N LEU A 173 -22.72 22.82 -9.72
CA LEU A 173 -21.99 22.29 -10.89
C LEU A 173 -20.64 23.00 -11.10
N ILE A 174 -20.50 24.24 -10.63
CA ILE A 174 -19.23 24.98 -10.61
C ILE A 174 -18.32 24.45 -9.49
N GLN A 175 -18.91 23.99 -8.38
CA GLN A 175 -18.19 23.46 -7.22
C GLN A 175 -17.86 21.96 -7.32
N LEU A 176 -18.56 21.20 -8.17
CA LEU A 176 -18.40 19.75 -8.26
C LEU A 176 -16.96 19.28 -8.54
N PRO A 177 -16.21 19.84 -9.52
CA PRO A 177 -14.82 19.44 -9.73
C PRO A 177 -13.94 19.67 -8.50
N VAL A 178 -14.15 20.78 -7.77
CA VAL A 178 -13.40 21.10 -6.55
C VAL A 178 -13.73 20.10 -5.44
N MET A 179 -15.01 19.79 -5.25
CA MET A 179 -15.47 18.78 -4.28
C MET A 179 -14.87 17.41 -4.56
N LEU A 180 -14.82 16.99 -5.83
CA LEU A 180 -14.23 15.70 -6.22
C LEU A 180 -12.72 15.68 -5.97
N VAL A 181 -11.99 16.76 -6.26
CA VAL A 181 -10.55 16.84 -5.94
C VAL A 181 -10.32 16.79 -4.42
N GLN A 182 -11.11 17.50 -3.63
CA GLN A 182 -11.01 17.45 -2.17
C GLN A 182 -11.33 16.05 -1.63
N TYR A 183 -12.35 15.39 -2.19
CA TYR A 183 -12.75 14.03 -1.82
C TYR A 183 -11.64 13.02 -2.14
N TYR A 184 -10.90 13.20 -3.25
CA TYR A 184 -9.75 12.37 -3.55
C TYR A 184 -8.73 12.38 -2.40
N PHE A 185 -8.33 13.57 -1.96
CA PHE A 185 -7.33 13.71 -0.89
C PHE A 185 -7.87 13.32 0.50
N HIS A 186 -9.17 13.36 0.74
CA HIS A 186 -9.72 12.97 2.05
C HIS A 186 -10.04 11.48 2.15
N THR A 187 -10.43 10.84 1.06
CA THR A 187 -11.02 9.49 1.11
C THR A 187 -10.40 8.54 0.10
N VAL A 188 -10.35 8.92 -1.19
CA VAL A 188 -9.90 7.99 -2.24
C VAL A 188 -8.42 7.63 -2.08
N CYS A 189 -7.56 8.58 -1.72
CA CYS A 189 -6.13 8.31 -1.55
C CYS A 189 -5.88 7.25 -0.47
N ASN A 190 -6.71 7.22 0.59
CA ASN A 190 -6.67 6.19 1.63
C ASN A 190 -7.29 4.86 1.14
N GLN A 191 -8.36 4.89 0.34
CA GLN A 191 -8.94 3.68 -0.24
C GLN A 191 -8.00 2.99 -1.24
N TRP A 192 -7.27 3.80 -2.01
CA TRP A 192 -6.36 3.36 -3.06
C TRP A 192 -4.94 3.10 -2.56
N SER A 193 -4.66 3.19 -1.25
CA SER A 193 -3.33 3.01 -0.66
C SER A 193 -3.43 2.15 0.61
N SER A 194 -2.39 1.39 0.95
CA SER A 194 -2.43 0.55 2.17
C SER A 194 -2.20 1.32 3.47
N PHE A 195 -1.76 2.57 3.37
CA PHE A 195 -1.64 3.52 4.48
C PHE A 195 -1.79 4.94 3.94
N ASP A 196 -2.16 5.87 4.80
CA ASP A 196 -2.31 7.27 4.41
C ASP A 196 -1.75 8.21 5.49
N CYS A 197 -0.51 8.65 5.26
CA CYS A 197 0.14 9.71 6.02
C CYS A 197 0.49 10.87 5.08
N PRO A 198 0.82 12.07 5.60
CA PRO A 198 1.24 13.20 4.76
C PRO A 198 2.40 12.89 3.82
N LEU A 199 3.21 11.87 4.14
CA LEU A 199 4.35 11.42 3.36
C LEU A 199 4.01 10.35 2.30
N ASN A 200 2.73 10.00 2.14
CA ASN A 200 2.30 9.07 1.11
C ASN A 200 2.66 9.62 -0.30
N PRO A 201 3.38 8.87 -1.15
CA PRO A 201 3.83 9.32 -2.45
C PRO A 201 2.67 9.58 -3.40
N PHE A 202 1.58 8.81 -3.34
CA PHE A 202 0.40 9.08 -4.16
C PHE A 202 -0.25 10.41 -3.77
N ARG A 203 -0.24 10.76 -2.47
CA ARG A 203 -0.72 12.06 -1.99
C ARG A 203 0.18 13.20 -2.46
N ILE A 204 1.49 13.07 -2.26
CA ILE A 204 2.48 14.11 -2.58
C ILE A 204 2.57 14.35 -4.09
N ILE A 205 2.70 13.28 -4.88
CA ILE A 205 2.90 13.40 -6.32
C ILE A 205 1.63 13.97 -6.96
N VAL A 206 0.45 13.45 -6.57
CA VAL A 206 -0.80 13.95 -7.12
C VAL A 206 -1.08 15.38 -6.68
N SER A 207 -0.80 15.78 -5.44
CA SER A 207 -1.00 17.16 -4.95
C SER A 207 -0.20 18.21 -5.73
N ARG A 208 0.97 17.83 -6.25
CA ARG A 208 1.81 18.69 -7.10
C ARG A 208 1.37 18.71 -8.55
N LEU A 209 0.83 17.61 -9.07
CA LEU A 209 0.55 17.45 -10.50
C LEU A 209 -0.88 17.77 -10.91
N TRP A 210 -1.87 17.62 -10.03
CA TRP A 210 -3.29 17.73 -10.42
C TRP A 210 -3.67 19.09 -11.04
N SER A 211 -2.99 20.17 -10.69
CA SER A 211 -3.28 21.51 -11.23
C SER A 211 -2.61 21.76 -12.59
N ARG A 212 -1.60 20.97 -12.96
CA ARG A 212 -0.74 21.15 -14.14
C ARG A 212 -0.93 20.06 -15.20
N ASN A 213 -1.40 18.88 -14.81
CA ASN A 213 -1.60 17.76 -15.70
C ASN A 213 -3.10 17.42 -15.80
N ALA A 214 -3.68 17.66 -16.98
CA ALA A 214 -5.10 17.44 -17.23
C ALA A 214 -5.52 15.97 -17.12
N ALA A 215 -4.66 15.01 -17.50
CA ALA A 215 -5.00 13.59 -17.39
C ALA A 215 -5.13 13.19 -15.91
N ILE A 216 -4.18 13.62 -15.06
CA ILE A 216 -4.23 13.37 -13.61
C ILE A 216 -5.43 14.09 -12.97
N TYR A 217 -5.70 15.34 -13.38
CA TYR A 217 -6.85 16.12 -12.90
C TYR A 217 -8.19 15.42 -13.13
N PHE A 218 -8.39 14.86 -14.32
CA PHE A 218 -9.62 14.12 -14.62
C PHE A 218 -9.61 12.71 -14.02
N ALA A 219 -8.45 12.07 -13.87
CA ALA A 219 -8.32 10.78 -13.20
C ALA A 219 -8.76 10.85 -11.73
N ILE A 220 -8.30 11.83 -10.94
CA ILE A 220 -8.72 11.94 -9.53
C ILE A 220 -10.21 12.25 -9.36
N GLN A 221 -10.79 13.01 -10.29
CA GLN A 221 -12.23 13.26 -10.30
C GLN A 221 -13.02 12.00 -10.65
N SER A 222 -12.54 11.23 -11.63
CA SER A 222 -13.10 9.94 -12.01
C SER A 222 -13.12 8.94 -10.85
N MET A 223 -11.99 8.80 -10.14
CA MET A 223 -11.88 7.93 -8.97
C MET A 223 -12.82 8.37 -7.85
N SER A 224 -12.90 9.69 -7.60
CA SER A 224 -13.77 10.25 -6.56
C SER A 224 -15.26 10.07 -6.87
N ALA A 225 -15.65 10.33 -8.12
CA ALA A 225 -17.03 10.15 -8.56
C ALA A 225 -17.42 8.66 -8.56
N ALA A 226 -16.51 7.75 -8.91
CA ALA A 226 -16.75 6.31 -8.82
C ALA A 226 -16.94 5.84 -7.38
N SER A 227 -16.10 6.32 -6.45
CA SER A 227 -16.23 6.01 -5.02
C SER A 227 -17.54 6.55 -4.45
N LEU A 228 -17.90 7.80 -4.75
CA LEU A 228 -19.18 8.41 -4.36
C LEU A 228 -20.39 7.75 -5.02
N ALA A 229 -20.24 7.09 -6.17
CA ALA A 229 -21.33 6.38 -6.83
C ALA A 229 -21.86 5.18 -6.01
N ASN A 230 -21.13 4.76 -4.97
CA ASN A 230 -21.60 3.79 -4.00
C ASN A 230 -22.87 4.27 -3.29
N ASP A 231 -22.90 5.55 -2.90
CA ASP A 231 -23.97 6.20 -2.15
C ASP A 231 -24.89 7.08 -3.02
N PHE A 232 -24.32 7.70 -4.05
CA PHE A 232 -25.00 8.65 -4.94
C PHE A 232 -24.98 8.14 -6.40
N PRO A 233 -26.00 7.39 -6.85
CA PRO A 233 -25.99 6.74 -8.17
C PRO A 233 -25.77 7.70 -9.36
N THR A 234 -26.16 8.98 -9.21
CA THR A 234 -25.96 10.02 -10.23
C THR A 234 -24.49 10.32 -10.51
N MET A 235 -23.59 10.06 -9.55
CA MET A 235 -22.14 10.26 -9.72
C MET A 235 -21.52 9.30 -10.73
N ARG A 236 -22.18 8.19 -11.05
CA ARG A 236 -21.67 7.21 -12.03
C ARG A 236 -21.46 7.83 -13.41
N ALA A 237 -22.39 8.66 -13.88
CA ALA A 237 -22.28 9.31 -15.19
C ALA A 237 -21.10 10.28 -15.22
N ILE A 238 -20.89 11.04 -14.13
CA ILE A 238 -19.77 11.97 -13.97
C ILE A 238 -18.44 11.21 -13.93
N GLY A 239 -18.39 10.09 -13.21
CA GLY A 239 -17.21 9.22 -13.15
C GLY A 239 -16.78 8.73 -14.53
N ILE A 240 -17.72 8.18 -15.31
CA ILE A 240 -17.45 7.71 -16.68
C ILE A 240 -17.01 8.86 -17.58
N GLN A 241 -17.69 10.01 -17.51
CA GLN A 241 -17.35 11.18 -18.33
C GLN A 241 -15.94 11.69 -18.04
N THR A 242 -15.59 11.85 -16.76
CA THR A 242 -14.24 12.31 -16.35
C THR A 242 -13.18 11.27 -16.67
N GLN A 243 -13.48 9.97 -16.59
CA GLN A 243 -12.57 8.92 -17.05
C GLN A 243 -12.27 9.04 -18.55
N GLN A 244 -13.31 9.23 -19.38
CA GLN A 244 -13.14 9.42 -20.82
C GLN A 244 -12.31 10.66 -21.14
N GLN A 245 -12.50 11.75 -20.40
CA GLN A 245 -11.67 12.96 -20.52
C GLN A 245 -10.22 12.69 -20.12
N ALA A 246 -9.97 11.94 -19.04
CA ALA A 246 -8.63 11.55 -18.62
C ALA A 246 -7.91 10.73 -19.71
N ILE A 247 -8.61 9.75 -20.30
CA ILE A 247 -8.11 8.92 -21.41
C ILE A 247 -7.81 9.78 -22.65
N ALA A 248 -8.69 10.71 -23.01
CA ALA A 248 -8.46 11.62 -24.13
C ALA A 248 -7.21 12.50 -23.91
N CYS A 249 -7.04 13.03 -22.69
CA CYS A 249 -5.84 13.79 -22.33
C CYS A 249 -4.56 12.94 -22.39
N LEU A 250 -4.63 11.70 -21.90
CA LEU A 250 -3.51 10.75 -21.96
C LEU A 250 -3.10 10.46 -23.41
N ASN A 251 -4.04 10.13 -24.28
CA ASN A 251 -3.75 9.81 -25.68
C ASN A 251 -3.17 11.01 -26.45
N ASN A 252 -3.64 12.22 -26.14
CA ASN A 252 -3.11 13.45 -26.74
C ASN A 252 -1.67 13.77 -26.27
N SER A 253 -1.25 13.27 -25.12
CA SER A 253 0.12 13.45 -24.61
C SER A 253 1.14 12.59 -25.38
N VAL A 254 0.73 11.41 -25.86
CA VAL A 254 1.56 10.49 -26.66
C VAL A 254 1.96 11.10 -28.01
N GLN A 255 1.11 11.95 -28.58
CA GLN A 255 1.34 12.55 -29.90
C GLN A 255 2.28 13.77 -29.90
N LYS A 256 2.61 14.32 -28.72
CA LYS A 256 3.52 15.46 -28.58
C LYS A 256 4.84 14.96 -28.00
N ASP A 257 5.84 14.81 -28.86
CA ASP A 257 7.22 14.49 -28.48
C ASP A 257 7.67 15.36 -27.29
N SER A 258 7.77 14.76 -26.10
CA SER A 258 8.40 15.39 -24.95
C SER A 258 9.11 14.34 -24.09
N THR A 259 10.41 14.22 -24.29
CA THR A 259 11.40 13.51 -23.46
C THR A 259 11.52 14.03 -22.01
N GLN A 260 10.53 14.79 -21.53
CA GLN A 260 10.54 15.52 -20.25
C GLN A 260 9.31 15.26 -19.37
N LYS A 261 8.34 14.41 -19.78
CA LYS A 261 7.09 14.16 -19.02
C LYS A 261 6.74 12.67 -18.86
N ASP A 262 7.75 11.81 -18.85
CA ASP A 262 7.55 10.35 -18.79
C ASP A 262 6.89 9.89 -17.48
N ASP A 263 7.25 10.49 -16.33
CA ASP A 263 6.68 10.13 -15.02
C ASP A 263 5.19 10.49 -14.89
N GLU A 264 4.80 11.65 -15.43
CA GLU A 264 3.42 12.08 -15.41
C GLU A 264 2.54 11.17 -16.29
N TYR A 265 3.11 10.68 -17.40
CA TYR A 265 2.45 9.74 -18.30
C TYR A 265 2.27 8.37 -17.62
N PHE A 266 3.32 7.84 -16.99
CA PHE A 266 3.24 6.58 -16.25
C PHE A 266 2.21 6.66 -15.11
N LEU A 267 2.23 7.75 -14.32
CA LEU A 267 1.25 7.92 -13.25
C LEU A 267 -0.18 8.02 -13.79
N ALA A 268 -0.40 8.73 -14.89
CA ALA A 268 -1.71 8.81 -15.52
C ALA A 268 -2.18 7.44 -16.05
N LEU A 269 -1.29 6.64 -16.66
CA LEU A 269 -1.57 5.25 -17.03
C LEU A 269 -1.97 4.41 -15.83
N LEU A 270 -1.21 4.52 -14.73
CA LEU A 270 -1.44 3.78 -13.50
C LEU A 270 -2.81 4.12 -12.90
N MET A 271 -3.12 5.41 -12.73
CA MET A 271 -4.37 5.87 -12.13
C MET A 271 -5.58 5.49 -13.00
N ILE A 272 -5.51 5.71 -14.31
CA ILE A 272 -6.61 5.38 -15.23
C ILE A 272 -6.81 3.87 -15.31
N GLY A 273 -5.73 3.12 -15.58
CA GLY A 273 -5.80 1.69 -15.84
C GLY A 273 -6.21 0.87 -14.63
N SER A 274 -5.65 1.16 -13.44
CA SER A 274 -5.99 0.44 -12.20
C SER A 274 -7.41 0.72 -11.69
N THR A 275 -8.08 1.77 -12.21
CA THR A 275 -9.43 2.18 -11.76
C THR A 275 -10.51 2.02 -12.84
N THR A 276 -10.18 1.39 -13.97
CA THR A 276 -11.14 0.97 -15.01
C THR A 276 -12.30 0.15 -14.42
N GLY A 277 -11.96 -0.84 -13.60
CA GLY A 277 -12.89 -1.71 -12.86
C GLY A 277 -13.91 -0.96 -11.99
N TRP A 278 -13.59 0.27 -11.55
CA TRP A 278 -14.45 1.04 -10.66
C TRP A 278 -15.71 1.56 -11.39
N HIS A 279 -15.64 1.72 -12.72
CA HIS A 279 -16.76 2.18 -13.56
C HIS A 279 -17.45 1.02 -14.28
N ASN A 280 -16.66 0.02 -14.66
CA ASN A 280 -17.11 -1.23 -15.25
C ASN A 280 -16.26 -2.39 -14.73
N ALA A 281 -16.84 -3.25 -13.88
CA ALA A 281 -16.07 -4.33 -13.25
C ALA A 281 -15.59 -5.44 -14.21
N SER A 282 -16.04 -5.47 -15.47
CA SER A 282 -15.44 -6.35 -16.50
C SER A 282 -14.22 -5.73 -17.18
N ASP A 283 -13.98 -4.44 -17.01
CA ASP A 283 -12.82 -3.78 -17.57
C ASP A 283 -11.62 -4.00 -16.62
N LEU A 284 -10.69 -4.82 -17.07
CA LEU A 284 -9.51 -5.23 -16.31
C LEU A 284 -8.33 -4.24 -16.46
N GLY A 285 -8.45 -3.23 -17.35
CA GLY A 285 -7.39 -2.25 -17.58
C GLY A 285 -6.10 -2.81 -18.20
N LEU A 286 -6.12 -4.03 -18.76
CA LEU A 286 -4.94 -4.71 -19.31
C LEU A 286 -4.19 -3.92 -20.39
N PRO A 287 -4.85 -3.19 -21.33
CA PRO A 287 -4.12 -2.37 -22.30
C PRO A 287 -3.25 -1.29 -21.65
N TYR A 288 -3.73 -0.68 -20.56
CA TYR A 288 -2.99 0.32 -19.81
C TYR A 288 -1.84 -0.30 -19.01
N LEU A 289 -2.05 -1.50 -18.44
CA LEU A 289 -1.01 -2.26 -17.76
C LEU A 289 0.14 -2.58 -18.72
N ARG A 290 -0.17 -3.05 -19.94
CA ARG A 290 0.85 -3.31 -20.98
C ARG A 290 1.58 -2.03 -21.38
N ALA A 291 0.84 -0.94 -21.64
CA ALA A 291 1.46 0.34 -21.97
C ALA A 291 2.38 0.87 -20.85
N ALA A 292 2.02 0.67 -19.58
CA ALA A 292 2.84 1.04 -18.44
C ALA A 292 4.11 0.18 -18.33
N GLN A 293 4.01 -1.12 -18.63
CA GLN A 293 5.16 -2.03 -18.69
C GLN A 293 6.13 -1.65 -19.82
N ASP A 294 5.61 -1.46 -21.03
CA ASP A 294 6.40 -1.08 -22.20
C ASP A 294 7.13 0.26 -21.96
N HIS A 295 6.43 1.21 -21.32
CA HIS A 295 7.02 2.48 -20.94
C HIS A 295 8.19 2.30 -19.98
N LEU A 296 8.02 1.50 -18.91
CA LEU A 296 9.08 1.25 -17.94
C LEU A 296 10.28 0.51 -18.56
N LEU A 297 10.03 -0.52 -19.37
CA LEU A 297 11.08 -1.27 -20.07
C LEU A 297 11.87 -0.41 -21.07
N LYS A 298 11.17 0.47 -21.80
CA LYS A 298 11.80 1.45 -22.69
C LYS A 298 12.71 2.39 -21.89
N GLN A 299 12.19 2.89 -20.76
CA GLN A 299 12.91 3.80 -19.88
C GLN A 299 14.15 3.14 -19.24
N GLU A 300 14.07 1.87 -18.85
CA GLU A 300 15.22 1.09 -18.36
C GLU A 300 16.35 0.99 -19.40
N ARG A 301 16.00 0.79 -20.67
CA ARG A 301 16.97 0.70 -21.77
C ARG A 301 17.60 2.06 -22.09
N GLU A 302 16.85 3.14 -21.91
CA GLU A 302 17.28 4.52 -22.22
C GLU A 302 18.09 5.17 -21.07
N CYS A 303 17.82 4.80 -19.82
CA CYS A 303 18.53 5.32 -18.64
C CYS A 303 19.94 4.72 -18.50
N LYS A 304 20.94 5.38 -19.10
CA LYS A 304 22.37 5.03 -18.91
C LYS A 304 23.01 5.61 -17.64
N ASN A 305 22.37 6.61 -17.01
CA ASN A 305 22.89 7.32 -15.84
C ASN A 305 22.03 7.05 -14.60
N ALA A 306 22.59 6.38 -13.58
CA ALA A 306 21.93 6.06 -12.31
C ALA A 306 21.49 7.28 -11.46
N ASN A 307 21.96 8.49 -11.82
CA ASN A 307 21.72 9.72 -11.05
C ASN A 307 20.59 10.60 -11.60
N SER A 308 19.87 10.19 -12.65
CA SER A 308 18.72 10.98 -13.13
C SER A 308 17.61 11.02 -12.07
N ALA A 309 16.83 12.11 -12.02
CA ALA A 309 15.64 12.19 -11.15
C ALA A 309 14.66 11.02 -11.40
N LEU A 310 14.66 10.53 -12.63
CA LEU A 310 13.93 9.39 -13.15
C LEU A 310 14.35 8.06 -12.52
N ALA A 311 15.67 7.80 -12.45
CA ALA A 311 16.22 6.61 -11.83
C ALA A 311 15.88 6.50 -10.32
N LYS A 312 15.56 7.64 -9.68
CA LYS A 312 15.20 7.70 -8.26
C LYS A 312 13.73 7.38 -7.98
N GLN A 313 12.81 7.65 -8.92
CA GLN A 313 11.39 7.29 -8.81
C GLN A 313 11.08 5.90 -9.37
N HIS A 314 11.98 5.37 -10.20
CA HIS A 314 11.89 4.04 -10.80
C HIS A 314 11.56 2.89 -9.81
N PRO A 315 12.09 2.82 -8.57
CA PRO A 315 11.72 1.78 -7.61
C PRO A 315 10.27 1.84 -7.11
N LEU A 316 9.66 3.04 -7.08
CA LEU A 316 8.24 3.23 -6.75
C LEU A 316 7.37 2.63 -7.87
N PHE A 317 7.63 3.02 -9.11
CA PHE A 317 6.85 2.56 -10.26
C PHE A 317 6.97 1.06 -10.53
N LYS A 318 8.16 0.49 -10.31
CA LYS A 318 8.36 -0.96 -10.35
C LYS A 318 7.44 -1.71 -9.38
N GLN A 319 7.34 -1.22 -8.15
CA GLN A 319 6.49 -1.84 -7.14
C GLN A 319 5.00 -1.61 -7.42
N CYS A 320 4.66 -0.47 -8.03
CA CYS A 320 3.32 -0.23 -8.56
C CYS A 320 2.93 -1.27 -9.61
N LEU A 321 3.82 -1.57 -10.57
CA LEU A 321 3.58 -2.60 -11.57
C LEU A 321 3.54 -4.01 -10.97
N LEU A 322 4.35 -4.31 -9.97
CA LEU A 322 4.29 -5.61 -9.28
C LEU A 322 2.90 -5.84 -8.68
N TRP A 323 2.39 -4.84 -7.95
CA TRP A 323 1.05 -4.91 -7.37
C TRP A 323 -0.04 -5.05 -8.44
N TRP A 324 0.00 -4.24 -9.49
CA TRP A 324 -1.01 -4.30 -10.54
C TRP A 324 -0.97 -5.62 -11.33
N ASN A 325 0.23 -6.15 -11.61
CA ASN A 325 0.38 -7.49 -12.20
C ASN A 325 -0.16 -8.59 -11.28
N LEU A 326 0.04 -8.46 -9.97
CA LEU A 326 -0.52 -9.39 -9.01
C LEU A 326 -2.05 -9.43 -9.09
N LEU A 327 -2.71 -8.26 -9.09
CA LEU A 327 -4.16 -8.21 -9.19
C LEU A 327 -4.68 -8.75 -10.53
N ALA A 328 -3.90 -8.62 -11.60
CA ALA A 328 -4.22 -9.16 -12.92
C ALA A 328 -3.89 -10.67 -13.05
N ALA A 329 -3.14 -11.26 -12.13
CA ALA A 329 -2.53 -12.58 -12.33
C ALA A 329 -3.54 -13.71 -12.53
N PHE A 330 -4.67 -13.67 -11.81
CA PHE A 330 -5.74 -14.67 -11.89
C PHE A 330 -6.72 -14.43 -13.05
N VAL A 331 -6.74 -13.24 -13.63
CA VAL A 331 -7.75 -12.84 -14.64
C VAL A 331 -7.16 -12.63 -16.04
N ALA A 332 -5.88 -12.28 -16.16
CA ALA A 332 -5.24 -12.07 -17.45
C ALA A 332 -4.80 -13.41 -18.07
N GLU A 333 -5.23 -13.65 -19.31
CA GLU A 333 -4.82 -14.85 -20.08
C GLU A 333 -3.35 -14.79 -20.50
N GLU A 334 -2.88 -13.61 -20.91
CA GLU A 334 -1.48 -13.41 -21.33
C GLU A 334 -0.53 -13.43 -20.11
N SER A 335 0.63 -14.07 -20.27
CA SER A 335 1.72 -13.98 -19.28
C SER A 335 2.25 -12.54 -19.22
N PRO A 336 2.47 -11.97 -18.03
CA PRO A 336 3.13 -10.68 -17.94
C PRO A 336 4.57 -10.78 -18.47
N ILE A 337 5.00 -9.74 -19.15
CA ILE A 337 6.31 -9.63 -19.84
C ILE A 337 7.44 -9.30 -18.86
N LEU A 338 7.11 -8.88 -17.63
CA LEU A 338 8.13 -8.68 -16.61
C LEU A 338 8.65 -10.03 -16.15
N ASP A 339 9.93 -10.28 -16.44
CA ASP A 339 10.72 -11.36 -15.88
C ASP A 339 10.91 -11.10 -14.37
N VAL A 340 9.87 -11.39 -13.60
CA VAL A 340 9.86 -11.28 -12.14
C VAL A 340 10.96 -12.15 -11.51
N ASP A 341 11.51 -13.13 -12.23
CA ASP A 341 12.68 -13.92 -11.81
C ASP A 341 13.94 -13.06 -11.73
N SER A 342 14.26 -12.30 -12.77
CA SER A 342 15.40 -11.37 -12.77
C SER A 342 15.33 -10.29 -11.67
N TYR A 343 14.13 -9.91 -11.23
CA TYR A 343 13.92 -8.85 -10.23
C TYR A 343 13.98 -9.33 -8.77
N ILE A 344 13.75 -10.62 -8.49
CA ILE A 344 13.89 -11.17 -7.13
C ILE A 344 15.34 -11.53 -6.84
N GLU A 345 16.05 -12.10 -7.82
CA GLU A 345 17.41 -12.62 -7.62
C GLU A 345 18.47 -11.52 -7.48
N ASN A 346 18.20 -10.32 -8.03
CA ASN A 346 19.17 -9.22 -8.04
C ASN A 346 19.05 -8.22 -6.86
N SER A 347 18.13 -8.41 -5.91
CA SER A 347 17.77 -7.34 -4.95
C SER A 347 17.94 -7.71 -3.47
N ASP A 348 19.05 -8.33 -3.09
CA ASP A 348 19.45 -8.43 -1.67
C ASP A 348 19.78 -7.06 -1.04
N SER A 349 19.83 -5.97 -1.83
CA SER A 349 20.25 -4.63 -1.37
C SER A 349 19.27 -3.46 -1.61
N ASP A 350 18.24 -3.60 -2.45
CA ASP A 350 17.34 -2.50 -2.78
C ASP A 350 16.05 -2.61 -1.96
N LEU A 351 16.13 -2.10 -0.72
CA LEU A 351 15.03 -2.05 0.24
C LEU A 351 13.73 -1.59 -0.42
N SER A 352 12.62 -2.16 0.03
CA SER A 352 11.21 -1.81 -0.25
C SER A 352 10.82 -0.40 0.22
N VAL A 353 11.78 0.51 0.24
CA VAL A 353 11.78 1.80 0.89
C VAL A 353 12.27 2.87 -0.08
N TYR A 354 11.48 3.91 -0.27
CA TYR A 354 11.89 5.14 -0.96
C TYR A 354 12.19 6.23 0.07
N LEU A 355 13.08 7.15 -0.30
CA LEU A 355 13.43 8.30 0.51
C LEU A 355 12.49 9.47 0.18
N VAL A 356 11.70 9.90 1.16
CA VAL A 356 10.97 11.18 1.11
C VAL A 356 11.57 12.08 2.18
N ASP A 357 12.16 13.21 1.79
CA ASP A 357 12.75 14.19 2.70
C ASP A 357 13.76 13.56 3.70
N GLY A 358 14.54 12.57 3.22
CA GLY A 358 15.50 11.82 4.04
C GLY A 358 14.90 10.75 4.96
N GLN A 359 13.57 10.55 4.95
CA GLN A 359 12.88 9.49 5.68
C GLN A 359 12.67 8.25 4.81
N VAL A 360 13.01 7.10 5.38
CA VAL A 360 12.84 5.75 4.83
C VAL A 360 11.37 5.37 5.03
N LEU A 361 10.56 5.28 3.96
CA LEU A 361 9.16 4.85 4.01
C LEU A 361 8.87 3.63 3.14
N PRO A 362 8.05 2.67 3.60
CA PRO A 362 7.68 1.51 2.81
C PRO A 362 6.74 1.88 1.65
N HIS A 363 6.74 1.09 0.58
CA HIS A 363 5.85 1.28 -0.57
C HIS A 363 4.35 1.15 -0.19
N PRO A 364 3.45 2.02 -0.69
CA PRO A 364 2.06 2.03 -0.22
C PRO A 364 1.19 0.84 -0.67
N TRP A 365 1.65 0.02 -1.62
CA TRP A 365 0.94 -1.23 -2.00
C TRP A 365 1.68 -2.50 -1.64
N THR A 366 3.01 -2.45 -1.57
CA THR A 366 3.83 -3.66 -1.38
C THR A 366 4.43 -3.73 0.01
N GLY A 367 4.41 -2.61 0.76
CA GLY A 367 4.86 -2.53 2.14
C GLY A 367 6.27 -3.09 2.33
N SER A 368 6.47 -3.74 3.48
CA SER A 368 7.68 -4.49 3.82
C SER A 368 7.68 -5.94 3.30
N PHE A 369 6.63 -6.39 2.61
CA PHE A 369 6.38 -7.80 2.26
C PHE A 369 6.26 -8.07 0.76
N ARG A 370 6.92 -7.23 -0.03
CA ARG A 370 7.13 -7.39 -1.48
C ARG A 370 7.49 -8.83 -1.88
N TYR A 371 8.35 -9.50 -1.12
CA TYR A 371 8.76 -10.88 -1.44
C TYR A 371 7.58 -11.86 -1.39
N SER A 372 6.74 -11.80 -0.34
CA SER A 372 5.51 -12.60 -0.25
C SER A 372 4.57 -12.33 -1.42
N LEU A 373 4.38 -11.06 -1.78
CA LEU A 373 3.53 -10.67 -2.91
C LEU A 373 4.05 -11.22 -4.24
N SER A 374 5.37 -11.26 -4.41
CA SER A 374 6.00 -11.78 -5.61
C SER A 374 5.85 -13.31 -5.73
N LEU A 375 6.02 -14.04 -4.62
CA LEU A 375 5.73 -15.47 -4.57
C LEU A 375 4.25 -15.77 -4.84
N PHE A 376 3.36 -14.99 -4.26
CA PHE A 376 1.92 -15.13 -4.49
C PHE A 376 1.55 -14.84 -5.96
N TYR A 377 2.15 -13.82 -6.59
CA TYR A 377 1.98 -13.55 -8.02
C TYR A 377 2.38 -14.74 -8.89
N ARG A 378 3.57 -15.32 -8.65
CA ARG A 378 4.04 -16.48 -9.41
C ARG A 378 3.12 -17.68 -9.21
N THR A 379 2.68 -17.89 -7.98
CA THR A 379 1.71 -18.93 -7.63
C THR A 379 0.41 -18.74 -8.40
N ALA A 380 -0.13 -17.52 -8.42
CA ALA A 380 -1.35 -17.18 -9.15
C ALA A 380 -1.20 -17.47 -10.66
N ARG A 381 -0.04 -17.18 -11.26
CA ARG A 381 0.23 -17.50 -12.68
C ARG A 381 0.27 -19.01 -12.95
N VAL A 382 0.94 -19.79 -12.10
CA VAL A 382 1.00 -21.25 -12.23
C VAL A 382 -0.39 -21.86 -12.05
N VAL A 383 -1.12 -21.45 -11.02
CA VAL A 383 -2.49 -21.89 -10.74
C VAL A 383 -3.42 -21.54 -11.91
N ARG A 384 -3.38 -20.31 -12.40
CA ARG A 384 -4.18 -19.88 -13.55
C ARG A 384 -3.87 -20.69 -14.80
N ALA A 385 -2.59 -20.93 -15.10
CA ALA A 385 -2.17 -21.72 -16.24
C ALA A 385 -2.67 -23.17 -16.14
N ALA A 386 -2.50 -23.79 -14.97
CA ALA A 386 -2.96 -25.16 -14.70
C ALA A 386 -4.48 -25.31 -14.85
N ARG A 387 -5.27 -24.41 -14.25
CA ARG A 387 -6.75 -24.44 -14.40
C ARG A 387 -7.20 -24.18 -15.83
N THR A 388 -6.54 -23.26 -16.53
CA THR A 388 -6.88 -22.96 -17.94
C THR A 388 -6.55 -24.14 -18.84
N SER A 389 -5.40 -24.81 -18.62
CA SER A 389 -5.02 -26.02 -19.35
C SER A 389 -6.01 -27.16 -19.09
N HIS A 390 -6.38 -27.40 -17.83
CA HIS A 390 -7.36 -28.42 -17.46
C HIS A 390 -8.71 -28.21 -18.14
N ARG A 391 -9.18 -26.95 -18.25
CA ARG A 391 -10.44 -26.61 -18.93
C ARG A 391 -10.37 -26.71 -20.45
N ARG A 392 -9.18 -26.67 -21.06
CA ARG A 392 -9.01 -26.90 -22.50
C ARG A 392 -9.12 -28.37 -22.88
N ILE A 393 -9.00 -29.29 -21.93
CA ILE A 393 -9.13 -30.73 -22.15
C ILE A 393 -10.62 -31.11 -22.02
N PRO A 394 -11.31 -31.48 -23.11
CA PRO A 394 -12.67 -31.99 -23.03
C PRO A 394 -12.72 -33.24 -22.15
N ALA A 395 -13.67 -33.29 -21.21
CA ALA A 395 -13.90 -34.43 -20.30
C ALA A 395 -14.20 -35.78 -21.01
N ALA A 396 -14.35 -35.78 -22.33
CA ALA A 396 -14.73 -36.93 -23.15
C ALA A 396 -13.58 -37.50 -24.01
N LEU A 397 -12.34 -37.02 -23.88
CA LEU A 397 -11.19 -37.61 -24.60
C LEU A 397 -10.63 -38.82 -23.87
N ASP A 398 -10.36 -39.89 -24.61
CA ASP A 398 -9.63 -41.05 -24.12
C ASP A 398 -8.26 -40.61 -23.57
N PRO A 399 -7.86 -41.02 -22.35
CA PRO A 399 -6.57 -40.69 -21.76
C PRO A 399 -5.36 -41.08 -22.62
N ALA A 400 -5.55 -42.04 -23.54
CA ALA A 400 -4.53 -42.50 -24.48
C ALA A 400 -4.28 -41.55 -25.67
N LEU A 401 -5.14 -40.54 -25.88
CA LEU A 401 -5.03 -39.54 -26.95
C LEU A 401 -4.56 -38.16 -26.45
N LEU A 402 -4.20 -38.04 -25.16
CA LEU A 402 -3.60 -36.82 -24.62
C LEU A 402 -2.30 -36.50 -25.37
N ASP A 403 -2.23 -35.28 -25.90
CA ASP A 403 -1.05 -34.79 -26.63
C ASP A 403 0.17 -34.79 -25.70
N LEU A 404 1.30 -35.31 -26.19
CA LEU A 404 2.59 -35.31 -25.48
C LEU A 404 2.98 -33.89 -25.03
N SER A 405 2.57 -32.87 -25.80
CA SER A 405 2.77 -31.47 -25.46
C SER A 405 2.01 -31.04 -24.20
N SER A 406 0.77 -31.50 -24.02
CA SER A 406 -0.09 -31.20 -22.86
C SER A 406 0.45 -31.85 -21.59
N MET A 407 0.96 -33.07 -21.69
CA MET A 407 1.59 -33.76 -20.55
C MET A 407 2.89 -33.07 -20.13
N ALA A 408 3.69 -32.59 -21.09
CA ALA A 408 4.91 -31.84 -20.81
C ALA A 408 4.61 -30.49 -20.12
N GLU A 409 3.55 -29.79 -20.55
CA GLU A 409 3.10 -28.55 -19.92
C GLU A 409 2.62 -28.77 -18.48
N GLU A 410 1.82 -29.83 -18.23
CA GLU A 410 1.36 -30.19 -16.89
C GLU A 410 2.53 -30.51 -15.95
N LEU A 411 3.53 -31.25 -16.44
CA LEU A 411 4.71 -31.61 -15.65
C LEU A 411 5.61 -30.39 -15.35
N ASP A 412 5.77 -29.46 -16.30
CA ASP A 412 6.48 -28.19 -16.09
C ASP A 412 5.77 -27.31 -15.06
N LEU A 413 4.44 -27.20 -15.14
CA LEU A 413 3.64 -26.46 -14.15
C LEU A 413 3.73 -27.08 -12.76
N ARG A 414 3.70 -28.42 -12.66
CA ARG A 414 3.92 -29.14 -11.42
C ARG A 414 5.31 -28.84 -10.82
N GLN A 415 6.37 -28.93 -11.63
CA GLN A 415 7.73 -28.66 -11.15
C GLN A 415 7.88 -27.20 -10.66
N LYS A 416 7.25 -26.25 -11.36
CA LYS A 416 7.19 -24.84 -10.92
C LYS A 416 6.45 -24.69 -9.60
N ALA A 417 5.35 -25.42 -9.40
CA ALA A 417 4.60 -25.40 -8.15
C ALA A 417 5.42 -25.96 -6.97
N GLU A 418 6.14 -27.07 -7.16
CA GLU A 418 7.04 -27.67 -6.15
C GLU A 418 8.16 -26.67 -5.75
N GLN A 419 8.80 -26.04 -6.74
CA GLN A 419 9.84 -25.02 -6.47
C GLN A 419 9.29 -23.80 -5.73
N LEU A 420 8.07 -23.37 -6.05
CA LEU A 420 7.43 -22.23 -5.37
C LEU A 420 7.06 -22.60 -3.94
N GLU A 421 6.52 -23.78 -3.72
CA GLU A 421 6.16 -24.27 -2.39
C GLU A 421 7.38 -24.31 -1.46
N ASP A 422 8.50 -24.86 -1.92
CA ASP A 422 9.77 -24.81 -1.18
C ASP A 422 10.19 -23.38 -0.87
N LYS A 423 10.20 -22.49 -1.88
CA LYS A 423 10.55 -21.08 -1.68
C LYS A 423 9.66 -20.42 -0.63
N ILE A 424 8.34 -20.68 -0.65
CA ILE A 424 7.37 -20.12 0.30
C ILE A 424 7.58 -20.67 1.70
N LEU A 425 7.88 -21.96 1.86
CA LEU A 425 8.04 -22.57 3.18
C LEU A 425 9.37 -22.20 3.85
N PHE A 426 10.44 -22.11 3.07
CA PHE A 426 11.77 -21.75 3.59
C PHE A 426 12.00 -20.24 3.72
N THR A 427 11.06 -19.39 3.30
CA THR A 427 11.22 -17.96 3.52
C THR A 427 11.09 -17.60 5.01
N GLY A 428 12.08 -16.94 5.59
CA GLY A 428 12.00 -16.44 6.97
C GLY A 428 11.34 -15.06 7.07
N PHE A 429 10.87 -14.67 8.26
CA PHE A 429 10.44 -13.29 8.52
C PHE A 429 11.58 -12.26 8.41
N SER A 430 12.84 -12.71 8.39
CA SER A 430 14.03 -11.88 8.19
C SER A 430 14.08 -11.18 6.84
N PHE A 431 13.29 -11.61 5.85
CA PHE A 431 13.17 -10.97 4.54
C PHE A 431 12.20 -9.78 4.51
N TYR A 432 11.41 -9.59 5.57
CA TYR A 432 10.54 -8.43 5.67
C TYR A 432 11.33 -7.26 6.26
N CYS A 433 11.36 -6.13 5.55
CA CYS A 433 11.95 -4.91 6.09
C CYS A 433 11.37 -4.67 7.49
N GLY A 434 12.25 -4.46 8.47
CA GLY A 434 11.88 -4.25 9.87
C GLY A 434 10.85 -3.13 10.03
N PRO A 435 10.22 -3.00 11.22
CA PRO A 435 9.11 -2.10 11.46
C PRO A 435 9.52 -0.63 11.29
N VAL A 436 9.44 -0.15 10.05
CA VAL A 436 9.53 1.27 9.73
C VAL A 436 8.19 1.85 10.12
N ASP A 437 8.19 2.66 11.18
CA ASP A 437 7.00 3.40 11.59
C ASP A 437 6.64 4.38 10.47
N ILE A 438 5.46 4.17 9.88
CA ILE A 438 4.94 4.91 8.73
C ILE A 438 4.32 6.25 9.19
N GLY A 439 4.16 6.44 10.50
CA GLY A 439 3.46 7.59 11.09
C GLY A 439 1.94 7.53 10.92
N ASP A 440 1.39 6.42 10.41
CA ASP A 440 -0.04 6.13 10.37
C ASP A 440 -0.43 5.24 11.56
N SER A 441 -1.15 5.80 12.52
CA SER A 441 -1.62 5.08 13.70
C SER A 441 -2.63 3.98 13.38
N ASN A 442 -3.32 4.04 12.24
CA ASN A 442 -4.30 3.03 11.83
C ASN A 442 -3.63 1.83 11.18
N THR A 443 -2.40 1.99 10.66
CA THR A 443 -1.71 0.96 9.89
C THR A 443 -0.30 0.70 10.45
N PRO A 444 -0.19 0.18 11.68
CA PRO A 444 1.11 -0.18 12.25
C PRO A 444 1.81 -1.27 11.42
N PRO A 445 3.16 -1.37 11.49
CA PRO A 445 3.93 -2.37 10.76
C PRO A 445 3.50 -3.83 11.00
N SER A 446 2.91 -4.13 12.17
CA SER A 446 2.38 -5.46 12.48
C SER A 446 1.29 -5.89 11.49
N HIS A 447 0.45 -4.98 11.00
CA HIS A 447 -0.59 -5.31 10.03
C HIS A 447 -0.01 -5.83 8.71
N PHE A 448 1.13 -5.28 8.28
CA PHE A 448 1.83 -5.74 7.08
C PHE A 448 2.49 -7.10 7.28
N LEU A 449 3.00 -7.40 8.50
CA LEU A 449 3.54 -8.72 8.82
C LEU A 449 2.44 -9.78 8.85
N THR A 450 1.29 -9.47 9.45
CA THR A 450 0.12 -10.35 9.42
C THR A 450 -0.35 -10.62 7.99
N LEU A 451 -0.37 -9.59 7.13
CA LEU A 451 -0.68 -9.79 5.71
C LEU A 451 0.39 -10.58 4.97
N ALA A 452 1.67 -10.33 5.24
CA ALA A 452 2.76 -11.07 4.62
C ALA A 452 2.60 -12.58 4.83
N GLU A 453 2.17 -12.96 6.03
CA GLU A 453 1.87 -14.34 6.40
C GLU A 453 0.59 -14.84 5.73
N ALA A 454 -0.48 -14.05 5.76
CA ALA A 454 -1.73 -14.41 5.09
C ALA A 454 -1.52 -14.68 3.60
N TYR A 455 -0.75 -13.85 2.89
CA TYR A 455 -0.41 -14.04 1.47
C TYR A 455 0.43 -15.31 1.24
N ARG A 456 1.34 -15.66 2.15
CA ARG A 456 2.13 -16.90 2.06
C ARG A 456 1.28 -18.14 2.26
N CYS A 457 0.49 -18.17 3.33
CA CYS A 457 -0.44 -19.25 3.59
C CYS A 457 -1.45 -19.41 2.45
N THR A 458 -1.93 -18.29 1.89
CA THR A 458 -2.83 -18.32 0.73
C THR A 458 -2.12 -18.88 -0.51
N ALA A 459 -0.87 -18.50 -0.77
CA ALA A 459 -0.09 -19.10 -1.86
C ALA A 459 0.00 -20.63 -1.71
N LEU A 460 0.35 -21.12 -0.53
CA LEU A 460 0.39 -22.56 -0.24
C LEU A 460 -0.98 -23.21 -0.44
N LEU A 461 -2.05 -22.59 0.06
CA LEU A 461 -3.40 -23.11 -0.09
C LEU A 461 -3.80 -23.28 -1.56
N GLN A 462 -3.50 -22.28 -2.40
CA GLN A 462 -3.79 -22.38 -3.83
C GLN A 462 -2.95 -23.47 -4.52
N ILE A 463 -1.67 -23.64 -4.13
CA ILE A 463 -0.82 -24.74 -4.64
C ILE A 463 -1.42 -26.09 -4.23
N TYR A 464 -1.75 -26.27 -2.95
CA TYR A 464 -2.26 -27.54 -2.43
C TYR A 464 -3.65 -27.88 -2.95
N HIS A 465 -4.47 -26.88 -3.27
CA HIS A 465 -5.76 -27.11 -3.92
C HIS A 465 -5.59 -27.63 -5.36
N VAL A 466 -4.69 -27.02 -6.14
CA VAL A 466 -4.52 -27.37 -7.57
C VAL A 466 -3.61 -28.57 -7.78
N PHE A 467 -2.61 -28.76 -6.90
CA PHE A 467 -1.62 -29.83 -6.93
C PHE A 467 -1.60 -30.57 -5.59
N PRO A 468 -2.67 -31.33 -5.25
CA PRO A 468 -2.80 -31.97 -3.93
C PRO A 468 -1.67 -32.94 -3.61
N TYR A 469 -1.09 -33.57 -4.64
CA TYR A 469 0.03 -34.51 -4.50
C TYR A 469 1.28 -33.89 -3.83
N ILE A 470 1.50 -32.57 -4.00
CA ILE A 470 2.61 -31.87 -3.35
C ILE A 470 2.43 -31.88 -1.81
N LEU A 471 1.20 -31.64 -1.35
CA LEU A 471 0.88 -31.70 0.08
C LEU A 471 0.96 -33.14 0.60
N GLU A 472 0.44 -34.11 -0.15
CA GLU A 472 0.51 -35.54 0.21
C GLU A 472 1.96 -36.01 0.40
N GLU A 473 2.84 -35.67 -0.56
CA GLU A 473 4.26 -36.02 -0.49
C GLU A 473 4.94 -35.40 0.73
N ARG A 474 4.62 -34.13 1.03
CA ARG A 474 5.21 -33.43 2.18
C ARG A 474 4.70 -33.95 3.52
N LEU A 475 3.40 -34.20 3.66
CA LEU A 475 2.81 -34.82 4.85
C LEU A 475 3.44 -36.19 5.12
N ARG A 476 3.60 -37.02 4.08
CA ARG A 476 4.26 -38.33 4.18
C ARG A 476 5.73 -38.20 4.58
N SER A 477 6.47 -37.27 3.97
CA SER A 477 7.89 -37.05 4.26
C SER A 477 8.14 -36.61 5.70
N ASN A 478 7.20 -35.86 6.29
CA ASN A 478 7.28 -35.45 7.70
C ASN A 478 6.98 -36.57 8.70
N GLN A 479 6.17 -37.57 8.31
CA GLN A 479 5.93 -38.74 9.15
C GLN A 479 7.15 -39.67 9.20
N THR A 480 7.94 -39.71 8.13
CA THR A 480 9.13 -40.57 8.01
C THR A 480 10.43 -39.87 8.40
N ALA A 481 10.37 -38.75 9.13
CA ALA A 481 11.51 -37.85 9.32
C ALA A 481 12.79 -38.55 9.83
N ASP A 482 13.68 -38.88 8.90
CA ASP A 482 15.10 -39.12 9.13
C ASP A 482 15.79 -37.77 9.40
N SER A 483 16.80 -37.74 10.27
CA SER A 483 17.42 -36.51 10.79
C SER A 483 18.16 -35.63 9.76
N GLU A 484 18.11 -35.96 8.47
CA GLU A 484 18.95 -35.36 7.42
C GLU A 484 18.29 -34.16 6.70
N ASN A 485 16.95 -34.06 6.67
CA ASN A 485 16.25 -32.95 6.00
C ASN A 485 15.52 -32.04 7.00
N PRO A 486 15.86 -30.74 7.11
CA PRO A 486 15.18 -29.83 8.03
C PRO A 486 13.75 -29.55 7.55
N ILE A 487 12.76 -29.88 8.39
CA ILE A 487 11.36 -29.54 8.14
C ILE A 487 11.19 -28.01 8.29
N PRO A 488 10.56 -27.32 7.32
CA PRO A 488 10.34 -25.88 7.42
C PRO A 488 9.53 -25.50 8.67
N ALA A 489 9.98 -24.45 9.37
CA ALA A 489 9.34 -23.99 10.61
C ALA A 489 7.87 -23.58 10.40
N LEU A 490 7.55 -22.95 9.27
CA LEU A 490 6.17 -22.61 8.91
C LEU A 490 5.32 -23.87 8.74
N PHE A 491 5.85 -24.91 8.10
CA PHE A 491 5.12 -26.16 7.92
C PHE A 491 4.83 -26.82 9.26
N LEU A 492 5.80 -26.88 10.17
CA LEU A 492 5.60 -27.43 11.52
C LEU A 492 4.61 -26.61 12.37
N LEU A 493 4.56 -25.30 12.16
CA LEU A 493 3.60 -24.43 12.84
C LEU A 493 2.16 -24.73 12.39
N LEU A 494 1.97 -24.95 11.08
CA LEU A 494 0.68 -25.24 10.48
C LEU A 494 0.25 -26.69 10.73
N PHE A 495 1.20 -27.63 10.69
CA PHE A 495 1.00 -29.07 10.70
C PHE A 495 1.97 -29.75 11.68
N PRO A 496 1.72 -29.68 13.00
CA PRO A 496 2.62 -30.24 14.00
C PRO A 496 2.66 -31.77 13.94
N ILE A 497 3.81 -32.35 14.28
CA ILE A 497 4.03 -33.81 14.35
C ILE A 497 3.35 -34.34 15.63
N ALA A 498 2.02 -34.45 15.63
CA ALA A 498 1.23 -35.07 16.68
C ALA A 498 0.44 -36.26 16.13
N ALA A 499 0.05 -37.18 17.01
CA ALA A 499 -0.68 -38.41 16.64
C ALA A 499 -2.04 -38.14 15.94
N GLU A 500 -2.57 -36.93 16.05
CA GLU A 500 -3.79 -36.48 15.37
C GLU A 500 -3.56 -36.18 13.88
N TRP A 501 -2.32 -35.87 13.49
CA TRP A 501 -1.95 -35.47 12.12
C TRP A 501 -1.44 -36.64 11.27
N SER A 502 -1.17 -37.80 11.88
CA SER A 502 -0.78 -39.00 11.13
C SER A 502 -1.92 -39.62 10.31
N SER A 503 -3.17 -39.28 10.61
CA SER A 503 -4.38 -39.69 9.88
C SER A 503 -5.13 -38.54 9.19
N CYS A 504 -4.53 -37.33 9.13
CA CYS A 504 -5.16 -36.15 8.54
C CYS A 504 -5.27 -36.29 7.02
N SER A 505 -6.47 -36.09 6.46
CA SER A 505 -6.65 -36.05 5.01
C SER A 505 -6.07 -34.77 4.41
N VAL A 506 -5.78 -34.79 3.11
CA VAL A 506 -5.34 -33.59 2.37
C VAL A 506 -6.36 -32.46 2.51
N ASP A 507 -7.64 -32.82 2.49
CA ASP A 507 -8.72 -31.87 2.64
C ASP A 507 -8.74 -31.28 4.06
N ASP A 508 -8.59 -32.07 5.13
CA ASP A 508 -8.51 -31.55 6.50
C ASP A 508 -7.32 -30.59 6.69
N ALA A 509 -6.18 -30.89 6.06
CA ALA A 509 -5.01 -30.01 6.08
C ALA A 509 -5.28 -28.68 5.33
N ARG A 510 -5.98 -28.72 4.19
CA ARG A 510 -6.42 -27.52 3.46
C ARG A 510 -7.42 -26.70 4.27
N HIS A 511 -8.41 -27.33 4.91
CA HIS A 511 -9.36 -26.64 5.80
C HIS A 511 -8.62 -25.95 6.95
N THR A 512 -7.68 -26.63 7.59
CA THR A 512 -6.88 -26.05 8.68
C THR A 512 -6.09 -24.81 8.21
N LEU A 513 -5.47 -24.90 7.04
CA LEU A 513 -4.75 -23.77 6.45
C LEU A 513 -5.69 -22.60 6.12
N ALA A 514 -6.89 -22.88 5.57
CA ALA A 514 -7.91 -21.86 5.31
C ALA A 514 -8.39 -21.17 6.60
N LEU A 515 -8.65 -21.94 7.65
CA LEU A 515 -9.03 -21.43 8.98
C LEU A 515 -7.92 -20.56 9.59
N HIS A 516 -6.66 -20.97 9.43
CA HIS A 516 -5.51 -20.17 9.86
C HIS A 516 -5.45 -18.82 9.12
N ILE A 517 -5.66 -18.79 7.80
CA ILE A 517 -5.71 -17.54 7.02
C ILE A 517 -6.84 -16.63 7.51
N VAL A 518 -8.04 -17.19 7.79
CA VAL A 518 -9.15 -16.41 8.36
C VAL A 518 -8.77 -15.81 9.72
N SER A 519 -8.08 -16.57 10.58
CA SER A 519 -7.58 -16.09 11.87
C SER A 519 -6.57 -14.94 11.73
N LEU A 520 -5.67 -15.01 10.73
CA LEU A 520 -4.75 -13.91 10.43
C LEU A 520 -5.50 -12.65 9.97
N LEU A 521 -6.49 -12.79 9.08
CA LEU A 521 -7.27 -11.65 8.61
C LEU A 521 -8.13 -11.00 9.70
N GLU A 522 -8.57 -11.77 10.70
CA GLU A 522 -9.33 -11.27 11.86
C GLU A 522 -8.49 -10.38 12.78
N GLN A 523 -7.17 -10.55 12.81
CA GLN A 523 -6.27 -9.67 13.56
C GLN A 523 -6.22 -8.25 12.97
N LEU A 524 -6.69 -8.06 11.73
CA LEU A 524 -6.67 -6.77 11.04
C LEU A 524 -7.95 -5.98 11.33
N PRO A 525 -7.88 -4.85 12.05
CA PRO A 525 -9.07 -4.06 12.35
C PRO A 525 -9.71 -3.50 11.07
N SER A 526 -11.01 -3.21 11.13
CA SER A 526 -11.74 -2.54 10.04
C SER A 526 -11.25 -1.13 9.76
N THR A 527 -10.47 -0.53 10.66
CA THR A 527 -9.82 0.78 10.47
C THR A 527 -8.46 0.69 9.79
N SER A 528 -7.84 -0.50 9.69
CA SER A 528 -6.52 -0.69 9.06
C SER A 528 -6.52 -0.17 7.63
N GLY A 529 -5.49 0.56 7.19
CA GLY A 529 -5.35 1.01 5.79
C GLY A 529 -5.15 -0.14 4.79
N THR A 530 -4.80 -1.34 5.27
CA THR A 530 -4.49 -2.50 4.42
C THR A 530 -5.71 -3.15 3.72
N LYS A 531 -6.83 -2.44 3.62
CA LYS A 531 -8.13 -2.95 3.12
C LYS A 531 -8.06 -3.37 1.66
N VAL A 532 -7.38 -2.56 0.86
CA VAL A 532 -7.18 -2.77 -0.58
C VAL A 532 -6.44 -4.08 -0.88
N LEU A 533 -5.69 -4.60 0.09
CA LEU A 533 -4.88 -5.82 -0.03
C LEU A 533 -5.62 -7.11 0.36
N GLN A 534 -6.85 -7.02 0.88
CA GLN A 534 -7.57 -8.18 1.44
C GLN A 534 -8.52 -8.91 0.47
N PRO A 535 -9.16 -8.26 -0.54
CA PRO A 535 -10.18 -8.92 -1.37
C PRO A 535 -9.70 -10.17 -2.09
N VAL A 536 -8.50 -10.13 -2.69
CA VAL A 536 -7.92 -11.30 -3.39
C VAL A 536 -7.72 -12.50 -2.45
N VAL A 537 -7.26 -12.26 -1.22
CA VAL A 537 -7.06 -13.31 -0.21
C VAL A 537 -8.40 -13.94 0.19
N LEU A 538 -9.42 -13.10 0.42
CA LEU A 538 -10.77 -13.56 0.77
C LEU A 538 -11.42 -14.39 -0.34
N ALA A 539 -11.16 -14.06 -1.61
CA ALA A 539 -11.61 -14.85 -2.75
C ALA A 539 -10.90 -16.22 -2.79
N CYS A 540 -9.56 -16.22 -2.65
CA CYS A 540 -8.74 -17.43 -2.75
C CYS A 540 -9.08 -18.51 -1.72
N ILE A 541 -9.40 -18.13 -0.48
CA ILE A 541 -9.72 -19.09 0.59
C ILE A 541 -11.12 -19.69 0.49
N SER A 542 -11.99 -19.17 -0.39
CA SER A 542 -13.41 -19.56 -0.41
C SER A 542 -13.63 -21.04 -0.76
N SER A 543 -12.81 -21.61 -1.64
CA SER A 543 -12.89 -23.02 -2.07
C SER A 543 -12.50 -24.04 -1.01
N ASP A 544 -11.81 -23.61 0.04
CA ASP A 544 -11.32 -24.48 1.12
C ASP A 544 -12.11 -24.26 2.42
N LEU A 545 -13.16 -23.44 2.37
CA LEU A 545 -14.14 -23.28 3.44
C LEU A 545 -15.43 -24.00 3.03
N VAL A 546 -15.36 -25.32 2.87
CA VAL A 546 -16.47 -26.19 2.44
C VAL A 546 -16.75 -27.25 3.50
N PHE A 547 -18.02 -27.61 3.72
CA PHE A 547 -18.34 -28.64 4.71
C PHE A 547 -17.82 -30.01 4.27
N SER A 548 -17.41 -30.85 5.23
CA SER A 548 -16.88 -32.18 4.90
C SER A 548 -17.93 -33.02 4.14
N SER A 549 -17.48 -33.69 3.06
CA SER A 549 -18.30 -34.50 2.15
C SER A 549 -18.93 -35.68 2.91
N GLY A 550 -20.12 -35.46 3.46
CA GLY A 550 -20.83 -36.38 4.37
C GLY A 550 -21.70 -35.69 5.41
N SER A 551 -21.48 -34.39 5.65
CA SER A 551 -22.30 -33.53 6.52
C SER A 551 -23.48 -32.89 5.79
N VAL A 552 -23.49 -32.99 4.44
CA VAL A 552 -24.61 -32.50 3.63
C VAL A 552 -25.86 -33.22 4.11
N LEU A 553 -26.85 -32.41 4.52
CA LEU A 553 -28.24 -32.77 4.77
C LEU A 553 -28.91 -33.28 3.49
N GLY A 554 -28.31 -34.28 2.86
CA GLY A 554 -28.88 -35.02 1.76
C GLY A 554 -30.09 -35.79 2.29
N ALA A 555 -31.17 -35.77 1.50
CA ALA A 555 -32.43 -36.43 1.79
C ALA A 555 -32.32 -37.97 1.73
N THR A 556 -31.33 -38.57 2.39
CA THR A 556 -31.29 -40.00 2.65
C THR A 556 -31.77 -40.25 4.07
N GLU A 557 -32.83 -41.04 4.16
CA GLU A 557 -33.59 -41.31 5.37
C GLU A 557 -32.69 -41.90 6.48
N ASN A 558 -32.64 -41.21 7.63
CA ASN A 558 -32.26 -41.71 8.96
C ASN A 558 -30.79 -41.70 9.43
N ALA A 559 -29.88 -40.90 8.87
CA ALA A 559 -28.63 -40.57 9.56
C ALA A 559 -28.75 -39.20 10.25
N ILE A 560 -28.72 -39.17 11.59
CA ILE A 560 -28.48 -37.91 12.30
C ILE A 560 -27.08 -37.44 11.85
N PRO A 561 -26.94 -36.29 11.19
CA PRO A 561 -25.62 -35.80 10.80
C PRO A 561 -24.83 -35.56 12.08
N ASN A 562 -23.74 -36.32 12.27
CA ASN A 562 -22.77 -36.02 13.31
C ASN A 562 -22.12 -34.70 12.90
N LEU A 563 -22.58 -33.58 13.47
CA LEU A 563 -21.96 -32.27 13.27
C LEU A 563 -20.49 -32.38 13.70
N ASN A 564 -19.58 -32.33 12.73
CA ASN A 564 -18.15 -32.33 13.00
C ASN A 564 -17.77 -30.97 13.62
N THR A 565 -16.84 -30.96 14.58
CA THR A 565 -16.31 -29.70 15.14
C THR A 565 -15.72 -28.82 14.05
N LEU A 566 -15.10 -29.43 13.04
CA LEU A 566 -14.56 -28.75 11.86
C LEU A 566 -15.66 -28.00 11.08
N ASP A 567 -16.84 -28.59 10.88
CA ASP A 567 -17.95 -27.95 10.17
C ASP A 567 -18.44 -26.69 10.92
N VAL A 568 -18.43 -26.73 12.26
CA VAL A 568 -18.78 -25.55 13.08
C VAL A 568 -17.75 -24.44 12.89
N GLU A 569 -16.46 -24.77 12.88
CA GLU A 569 -15.38 -23.81 12.63
C GLU A 569 -15.47 -23.21 11.22
N ILE A 570 -15.78 -24.04 10.21
CA ILE A 570 -16.00 -23.60 8.82
C ILE A 570 -17.20 -22.66 8.73
N ALA A 571 -18.32 -22.98 9.37
CA ALA A 571 -19.48 -22.10 9.40
C ALA A 571 -19.16 -20.74 10.05
N GLN A 572 -18.38 -20.73 11.13
CA GLN A 572 -17.91 -19.50 11.77
C GLN A 572 -16.95 -18.72 10.86
N ALA A 573 -16.03 -19.41 10.18
CA ALA A 573 -15.10 -18.80 9.24
C ALA A 573 -15.81 -18.17 8.03
N ARG A 574 -16.78 -18.88 7.42
CA ARG A 574 -17.65 -18.32 6.37
C ARG A 574 -18.36 -17.06 6.84
N ARG A 575 -18.88 -17.04 8.08
CA ARG A 575 -19.52 -15.84 8.66
C ARG A 575 -18.53 -14.68 8.78
N LYS A 576 -17.30 -14.92 9.24
CA LYS A 576 -16.25 -13.91 9.33
C LYS A 576 -15.88 -13.33 7.95
N VAL A 577 -15.71 -14.19 6.95
CA VAL A 577 -15.45 -13.78 5.56
C VAL A 577 -16.60 -12.93 5.00
N LYS A 578 -17.87 -13.35 5.19
CA LYS A 578 -19.06 -12.57 4.77
C LYS A 578 -19.10 -11.20 5.42
N MET A 579 -18.87 -11.12 6.72
CA MET A 579 -18.83 -9.84 7.45
C MET A 579 -17.73 -8.95 6.90
N ARG A 580 -16.53 -9.49 6.71
CA ARG A 580 -15.39 -8.72 6.21
C ARG A 580 -15.61 -8.21 4.78
N LEU A 581 -16.11 -9.04 3.87
CA LEU A 581 -16.46 -8.61 2.51
C LEU A 581 -17.53 -7.51 2.53
N SER A 582 -18.52 -7.61 3.42
CA SER A 582 -19.57 -6.59 3.58
C SER A 582 -19.00 -5.25 4.04
N GLU A 583 -18.05 -5.25 4.99
CA GLU A 583 -17.32 -4.04 5.40
C GLU A 583 -16.53 -3.44 4.23
N LEU A 584 -15.81 -4.29 3.47
CA LEU A 584 -15.00 -3.85 2.33
C LEU A 584 -15.85 -3.26 1.21
N ILE A 585 -17.05 -3.79 0.93
CA ILE A 585 -17.99 -3.24 -0.07
C ILE A 585 -18.39 -1.79 0.25
N LEU A 586 -18.48 -1.43 1.54
CA LEU A 586 -18.83 -0.07 1.96
C LEU A 586 -17.67 0.92 1.78
N ILE A 587 -16.43 0.42 1.71
CA ILE A 587 -15.22 1.25 1.72
C ILE A 587 -14.55 1.29 0.35
N LEU A 588 -14.53 0.17 -0.36
CA LEU A 588 -13.91 0.03 -1.68
C LEU A 588 -14.95 0.25 -2.79
N PRO A 589 -14.50 0.44 -4.05
CA PRO A 589 -15.40 0.60 -5.19
C PRO A 589 -16.37 -0.57 -5.30
N LYS A 590 -17.67 -0.26 -5.39
CA LYS A 590 -18.74 -1.26 -5.27
C LYS A 590 -18.74 -2.32 -6.37
N LEU A 591 -18.45 -1.95 -7.62
CA LEU A 591 -18.65 -2.88 -8.74
C LEU A 591 -17.67 -4.07 -8.71
N PRO A 592 -16.34 -3.89 -8.54
CA PRO A 592 -15.42 -5.01 -8.36
C PRO A 592 -15.77 -5.85 -7.13
N MET A 593 -16.05 -5.19 -6.00
CA MET A 593 -16.37 -5.90 -4.75
C MET A 593 -17.65 -6.74 -4.84
N GLN A 594 -18.66 -6.29 -5.59
CA GLN A 594 -19.86 -7.09 -5.86
C GLN A 594 -19.57 -8.36 -6.66
N ARG A 595 -18.64 -8.32 -7.62
CA ARG A 595 -18.20 -9.51 -8.35
C ARG A 595 -17.47 -10.49 -7.43
N ILE A 596 -16.52 -9.98 -6.63
CA ILE A 596 -15.77 -10.80 -5.64
C ILE A 596 -16.73 -11.46 -4.65
N TYR A 597 -17.67 -10.69 -4.11
CA TYR A 597 -18.71 -11.22 -3.21
C TYR A 597 -19.53 -12.31 -3.87
N LYS A 598 -19.94 -12.12 -5.13
CA LYS A 598 -20.70 -13.11 -5.88
C LYS A 598 -19.89 -14.38 -6.14
N VAL A 599 -18.60 -14.27 -6.49
CA VAL A 599 -17.71 -15.43 -6.66
C VAL A 599 -17.65 -16.23 -5.36
N VAL A 600 -17.35 -15.60 -4.22
CA VAL A 600 -17.23 -16.28 -2.93
C VAL A 600 -18.54 -16.97 -2.53
N HIS A 601 -19.68 -16.28 -2.69
CA HIS A 601 -20.98 -16.85 -2.37
C HIS A 601 -21.36 -18.02 -3.28
N GLU A 602 -21.16 -17.87 -4.59
CA GLU A 602 -21.46 -18.93 -5.54
C GLU A 602 -20.56 -20.17 -5.31
N THR A 603 -19.29 -19.99 -4.98
CA THR A 603 -18.39 -21.10 -4.62
C THR A 603 -18.98 -21.93 -3.47
N TRP A 604 -19.53 -21.26 -2.45
CA TRP A 604 -20.18 -21.96 -1.34
C TRP A 604 -21.52 -22.57 -1.72
N ASP A 605 -22.34 -21.89 -2.50
CA ASP A 605 -23.65 -22.40 -2.93
C ASP A 605 -23.52 -23.66 -3.81
N ARG A 606 -22.52 -23.68 -4.71
CA ARG A 606 -22.18 -24.87 -5.53
C ARG A 606 -21.65 -26.00 -4.66
N ALA A 607 -20.72 -25.70 -3.75
CA ALA A 607 -20.16 -26.70 -2.85
C ALA A 607 -21.22 -27.32 -1.93
N ASP A 608 -22.13 -26.51 -1.37
CA ASP A 608 -23.23 -26.96 -0.52
C ASP A 608 -24.27 -27.79 -1.31
N SER A 609 -24.32 -27.62 -2.64
CA SER A 609 -25.13 -28.43 -3.56
C SER A 609 -24.43 -29.73 -4.01
N GLY A 610 -23.22 -30.00 -3.53
CA GLY A 610 -22.42 -31.18 -3.90
C GLY A 610 -21.57 -31.01 -5.16
N LEU A 611 -21.45 -29.79 -5.69
CA LEU A 611 -20.55 -29.46 -6.80
C LEU A 611 -19.28 -28.84 -6.21
N GLU A 612 -18.22 -29.63 -6.05
CA GLU A 612 -16.93 -29.10 -5.61
C GLU A 612 -16.20 -28.41 -6.77
N GLU A 613 -16.26 -27.08 -6.77
CA GLU A 613 -15.60 -26.27 -7.79
C GLU A 613 -14.66 -25.25 -7.16
N PHE A 614 -13.51 -25.08 -7.81
CA PHE A 614 -12.52 -24.09 -7.41
C PHE A 614 -13.03 -22.68 -7.78
N TRP A 615 -12.80 -21.69 -6.93
CA TRP A 615 -13.37 -20.34 -7.02
C TRP A 615 -13.01 -19.66 -8.35
N LEU A 616 -11.83 -19.99 -8.88
CA LEU A 616 -11.37 -19.46 -10.15
C LEU A 616 -12.22 -19.97 -11.32
N ASP A 617 -12.68 -21.22 -11.25
CA ASP A 617 -13.53 -21.81 -12.29
C ASP A 617 -14.94 -21.23 -12.18
N VAL A 618 -15.47 -21.08 -10.96
CA VAL A 618 -16.75 -20.40 -10.70
C VAL A 618 -16.73 -18.97 -11.27
N MET A 619 -15.64 -18.23 -11.04
CA MET A 619 -15.46 -16.89 -11.58
C MET A 619 -15.51 -16.88 -13.11
N LEU A 620 -14.86 -17.85 -13.76
CA LEU A 620 -14.80 -17.93 -15.22
C LEU A 620 -16.11 -18.39 -15.84
N ASP A 621 -16.78 -19.38 -15.25
CA ASP A 621 -18.08 -19.89 -15.73
C ASP A 621 -19.14 -18.79 -15.73
N LEU A 622 -19.11 -17.93 -14.70
CA LEU A 622 -20.07 -16.85 -14.54
C LEU A 622 -19.65 -15.53 -15.19
N ASN A 623 -18.49 -15.48 -15.86
CA ASN A 623 -17.90 -14.25 -16.43
C ASN A 623 -17.80 -13.11 -15.40
N LEU A 624 -17.33 -13.43 -14.19
CA LEU A 624 -17.19 -12.52 -13.05
C LEU A 624 -15.76 -12.01 -12.86
N GLU A 625 -14.89 -12.12 -13.87
CA GLU A 625 -13.52 -11.66 -13.81
C GLU A 625 -13.47 -10.18 -13.45
N THR A 626 -12.64 -9.83 -12.46
CA THR A 626 -12.43 -8.46 -12.01
C THR A 626 -11.06 -8.34 -11.37
N ILE A 627 -10.50 -7.13 -11.39
CA ILE A 627 -9.34 -6.78 -10.56
C ILE A 627 -9.79 -6.81 -9.09
N MET A 628 -9.02 -7.53 -8.25
CA MET A 628 -9.35 -7.81 -6.84
C MET A 628 -8.53 -6.98 -5.85
N GLY A 629 -8.46 -5.67 -6.09
CA GLY A 629 -7.76 -4.70 -5.26
C GLY A 629 -7.86 -3.29 -5.83
#